data_AF-A0A3A8J7J7-F1
#
_entry.id   AF-A0A3A8J7J7-F1
#
_cell.length_a   1.000
_cell.length_b   1.000
_cell.length_c   1.000
_cell.angle_alpha   90.00
_cell.angle_beta   90.00
_cell.angle_gamma   90.00
#
_symmetry.space_group_name_H-M   'P 1'
#
loop_
_entity.id
_entity.type
_entity.pdbx_description
1 polymer ?
#
loop_
_entity_poly.entity_id
_entity_poly.type
_entity_poly.pdbx_seq_one_letter_code
_entity_poly.pdbx_strand_id
1 'polypeptide(L)' 'MENMTMPPSETPVSRDNEGWLVRVKVAGRIQEVRCASENQARYFAAVLSFNNAGRPNRLRN' A
#
# COMPACT_ATOMS: atom_id res chain seq x y z
N MET A 1 1.96 -22.18 -25.00
CA MET A 1 1.34 -22.01 -23.67
C MET A 1 2.03 -20.84 -23.03
N GLU A 2 1.33 -19.73 -22.96
CA GLU A 2 1.84 -18.44 -22.53
C GLU A 2 2.32 -18.57 -21.08
N ASN A 3 3.56 -18.12 -20.86
CA ASN A 3 4.21 -18.15 -19.57
C ASN A 3 3.52 -17.09 -18.70
N MET A 4 2.45 -17.48 -18.01
CA MET A 4 1.70 -16.66 -17.05
C MET A 4 2.53 -16.48 -15.77
N THR A 5 3.78 -16.04 -15.89
CA THR A 5 4.49 -15.46 -14.75
C THR A 5 3.91 -14.06 -14.58
N MET A 6 2.73 -13.98 -13.95
CA MET A 6 2.35 -12.75 -13.27
C MET A 6 3.53 -12.43 -12.33
N PRO A 7 4.14 -11.23 -12.39
CA PRO A 7 5.02 -10.82 -11.31
C PRO A 7 4.23 -11.01 -10.01
N PRO A 8 4.85 -11.46 -8.90
CA PRO A 8 4.13 -11.69 -7.66
C PRO A 8 3.27 -10.47 -7.46
N SER A 9 1.96 -10.69 -7.43
CA SER A 9 1.00 -9.69 -7.00
C SER A 9 1.41 -9.39 -5.57
N GLU A 10 2.40 -8.51 -5.40
CA GLU A 10 2.80 -7.94 -4.13
C GLU A 10 1.53 -7.27 -3.65
N THR A 11 0.75 -8.03 -2.90
CA THR A 11 -0.48 -7.54 -2.32
C THR A 11 -0.07 -6.30 -1.56
N PRO A 12 -0.75 -5.17 -1.78
CA PRO A 12 -0.36 -3.92 -1.14
C PRO A 12 -0.41 -4.04 0.37
N VAL A 13 -1.03 -5.10 0.92
CA VAL A 13 -1.01 -5.49 2.32
C VAL A 13 -0.13 -6.72 2.51
N SER A 14 0.78 -6.65 3.47
CA SER A 14 1.62 -7.74 3.97
C SER A 14 1.49 -7.84 5.48
N ARG A 15 1.58 -9.05 6.05
CA ARG A 15 1.61 -9.23 7.50
C ARG A 15 3.06 -9.19 7.98
N ASP A 16 3.32 -8.38 9.00
CA ASP A 16 4.61 -8.27 9.67
C ASP A 16 4.52 -8.87 11.08
N ASN A 17 5.66 -9.11 11.73
CA ASN A 17 5.71 -9.72 13.07
C ASN A 17 5.01 -8.84 14.13
N GLU A 18 4.98 -7.53 13.91
CA GLU A 18 4.36 -6.55 14.82
C GLU A 18 2.97 -6.07 14.36
N GLY A 19 2.45 -6.54 13.21
CA GLY A 19 1.15 -6.11 12.71
C GLY A 19 0.96 -6.27 11.20
N TRP A 20 0.43 -5.25 10.56
CA TRP A 20 0.15 -5.22 9.12
C TRP A 20 0.89 -4.08 8.45
N LEU A 21 1.55 -4.36 7.33
CA LEU A 21 2.29 -3.39 6.54
C LEU A 21 1.58 -3.19 5.21
N VAL A 22 1.32 -1.94 4.85
CA VAL A 22 0.77 -1.57 3.56
C VAL A 22 1.87 -0.91 2.73
N ARG A 23 2.19 -1.45 1.55
CA ARG A 23 3.18 -0.91 0.62
C ARG A 23 2.48 -0.58 -0.70
N VAL A 24 2.34 0.69 -1.02
CA VAL A 24 1.73 1.13 -2.29
C VAL A 24 2.71 1.98 -3.08
N LYS A 25 2.90 1.64 -4.35
CA LYS A 25 3.71 2.45 -5.27
C LYS A 25 2.85 3.57 -5.85
N VAL A 26 3.13 4.80 -5.45
CA VAL A 26 2.42 6.02 -5.89
C VAL A 26 3.42 6.93 -6.59
N ALA A 27 3.14 7.29 -7.85
CA ALA A 27 3.99 8.17 -8.67
C ALA A 27 5.50 7.83 -8.65
N GLY A 28 5.84 6.53 -8.70
CA GLY A 28 7.23 6.05 -8.69
C GLY A 28 7.89 5.96 -7.31
N ARG A 29 7.19 6.33 -6.23
CA ARG A 29 7.65 6.18 -4.84
C ARG A 29 6.85 5.13 -4.11
N ILE A 30 7.48 4.42 -3.18
CA ILE A 30 6.78 3.47 -2.29
C ILE A 30 6.36 4.23 -1.04
N GLN A 31 5.06 4.19 -0.72
CA GLN A 31 4.53 4.62 0.58
C GLN A 31 4.28 3.39 1.44
N GLU A 32 4.79 3.44 2.66
CA GLU A 32 4.68 2.36 3.64
C GLU A 32 3.86 2.84 4.84
N VAL A 33 2.82 2.08 5.19
CA VAL A 33 1.95 2.36 6.35
C VAL A 33 1.89 1.13 7.23
N ARG A 34 2.20 1.28 8.52
CA ARG A 34 2.00 0.22 9.51
C ARG A 34 0.63 0.36 10.15
N CYS A 35 -0.05 -0.76 10.31
CA CYS A 35 -1.40 -0.87 10.83
C CYS A 35 -1.45 -1.95 11.91
N ALA A 36 -2.24 -1.73 12.94
CA ALA A 36 -2.43 -2.71 14.01
C ALA A 36 -3.36 -3.86 13.60
N SER A 37 -4.26 -3.63 12.64
CA SER A 37 -5.30 -4.57 12.24
C SER A 37 -5.40 -4.72 10.72
N GLU A 38 -5.81 -5.90 10.26
CA GLU A 38 -5.96 -6.22 8.84
C GLU A 38 -6.96 -5.31 8.14
N ASN A 39 -8.11 -5.03 8.78
CA ASN A 39 -9.12 -4.13 8.23
C ASN A 39 -8.59 -2.72 7.99
N GLN A 40 -7.74 -2.22 8.89
CA GLN A 40 -7.11 -0.90 8.74
C GLN A 40 -6.13 -0.93 7.56
N ALA A 41 -5.35 -2.00 7.42
CA ALA A 41 -4.41 -2.16 6.32
C ALA A 41 -5.12 -2.26 4.96
N ARG A 42 -6.22 -3.02 4.87
CA ARG A 42 -7.05 -3.10 3.64
C ARG A 42 -7.67 -1.76 3.29
N TYR A 43 -8.16 -1.00 4.28
CA TYR A 43 -8.69 0.35 4.06
C TYR A 43 -7.61 1.28 3.50
N PHE A 44 -6.42 1.32 4.10
CA PHE A 44 -5.32 2.14 3.59
C PHE A 44 -4.83 1.69 2.22
N ALA A 45 -4.75 0.39 1.96
CA ALA A 45 -4.39 -0.12 0.65
C ALA A 45 -5.37 0.37 -0.43
N ALA A 46 -6.67 0.32 -0.17
CA ALA A 46 -7.68 0.86 -1.08
C ALA A 46 -7.52 2.38 -1.25
N VAL A 47 -7.52 3.14 -0.16
CA VAL A 47 -7.40 4.60 -0.20
C VAL A 47 -6.14 5.05 -0.93
N LEU A 48 -4.97 4.49 -0.61
CA LEU A 48 -3.70 4.87 -1.24
C LEU A 48 -3.60 4.45 -2.71
N SER A 49 -4.29 3.37 -3.11
CA SER A 49 -4.36 2.94 -4.51
C SER A 49 -5.22 3.87 -5.36
N PHE A 50 -6.32 4.38 -4.80
CA PHE A 50 -7.22 5.32 -5.49
C PHE A 50 -6.78 6.78 -5.36
N ASN A 51 -6.10 7.14 -4.26
CA ASN A 51 -5.59 8.48 -3.98
C ASN A 51 -4.21 8.66 -4.62
N ASN A 52 -4.14 8.44 -5.93
CA ASN A 52 -2.98 8.73 -6.78
C ASN A 52 -2.90 10.25 -7.12
N ALA A 53 -3.77 11.08 -6.52
CA ALA A 53 -3.95 12.48 -6.82
C ALA A 53 -3.42 13.35 -5.67
N GLY A 54 -2.13 13.60 -5.68
CA GLY A 54 -1.55 14.73 -4.96
C GLY A 54 -1.10 14.40 -3.55
N ARG A 55 0.23 14.39 -3.41
CA ARG A 55 1.03 14.87 -2.27
C ARG A 55 0.27 14.93 -0.93
N PRO A 56 0.77 14.29 0.16
CA PRO A 56 0.37 14.73 1.49
C PRO A 56 0.77 16.20 1.59
N ASN A 57 -0.21 17.09 1.46
CA ASN A 57 -0.02 18.50 1.73
C ASN A 57 0.38 18.51 3.20
N ARG A 58 1.67 18.79 3.44
CA ARG A 58 2.18 19.10 4.76
C ARG A 58 1.42 20.35 5.19
N LEU A 59 0.24 20.15 5.78
CA LEU A 59 -0.39 21.11 6.67
C LEU A 59 0.56 21.23 7.87
N ARG A 60 1.60 22.01 7.65
CA ARG A 60 2.50 22.55 8.65
C ARG A 60 1.75 23.75 9.22
N ASN A 61 1.12 23.57 10.36
CA ASN A 61 0.75 24.66 11.25
C ASN A 61 1.77 24.72 12.37
#